data_AF-A0A327M8S3-F1
#
_entry.id   AF-A0A327M8S3-F1
#
_cell.length_a   1.000
_cell.length_b   1.000
_cell.length_c   1.000
_cell.angle_alpha   90.00
_cell.angle_beta   90.00
_cell.angle_gamma   90.00
#
_symmetry.space_group_name_H-M   'P 1'
#
loop_
_entity.id
_entity.type
_entity.pdbx_description
1 polymer ?
#
loop_
_entity_poly.entity_id
_entity_poly.type
_entity_poly.pdbx_seq_one_letter_code
_entity_poly.pdbx_strand_id
1 'polypeptide(L)'
;MRRRLPVEIDIAAAARLVLDSYVDFLGRPMPEAERGDSKAFAARHAAARSALAHLDHLEKLAEGDGDTAQQQALGSILAEARRQLATIPDEAMEEADGETGGDA
;
A
#
# COMPACT_ATOMS: atom_id res chain seq x y z
N MET A 1 -31.74 -0.65 18.72
CA MET A 1 -31.13 -0.01 17.53
C MET A 1 -29.74 0.50 17.91
N ARG A 2 -28.66 -0.13 17.44
CA ARG A 2 -27.30 0.41 17.58
C ARG A 2 -27.16 1.55 16.57
N ARG A 3 -27.23 2.80 17.02
CA ARG A 3 -26.82 3.96 16.21
C ARG A 3 -25.33 3.79 15.92
N ARG A 4 -24.99 3.43 14.68
CA ARG A 4 -23.62 3.65 14.18
C ARG A 4 -23.51 5.16 14.07
N LEU A 5 -22.76 5.78 14.98
CA LEU A 5 -22.35 7.17 14.80
C LEU A 5 -21.63 7.25 13.45
N PRO A 6 -22.01 8.17 12.56
CA PRO A 6 -21.21 8.42 11.36
C PRO A 6 -19.87 8.94 11.88
N VAL A 7 -18.87 8.07 11.89
CA VAL A 7 -17.49 8.54 11.94
C VAL A 7 -17.32 9.20 10.57
N GLU A 8 -17.35 10.53 10.53
CA GLU A 8 -16.87 11.27 9.37
C GLU A 8 -15.38 10.94 9.26
N ILE A 9 -15.07 9.94 8.43
CA ILE A 9 -13.70 9.55 8.15
C ILE A 9 -13.19 10.55 7.13
N ASP A 10 -12.16 11.30 7.49
CA ASP A 10 -11.39 12.07 6.52
C ASP A 10 -10.56 11.11 5.66
N ILE A 11 -11.10 10.76 4.50
CA ILE A 11 -10.50 9.79 3.58
C ILE A 11 -9.15 10.30 3.06
N ALA A 12 -9.02 11.62 2.84
CA ALA A 12 -7.78 12.22 2.39
C ALA A 12 -6.69 12.16 3.47
N ALA A 13 -7.03 12.47 4.73
CA ALA A 13 -6.11 12.33 5.85
C ALA A 13 -5.68 10.87 6.07
N ALA A 14 -6.61 9.92 5.95
CA ALA A 14 -6.31 8.50 6.06
C ALA A 14 -5.33 8.03 4.96
N ALA A 15 -5.54 8.47 3.71
CA ALA A 15 -4.66 8.13 2.60
C ALA A 15 -3.26 8.72 2.76
N ARG A 16 -3.15 9.98 3.22
CA ARG A 16 -1.85 10.60 3.52
C ARG A 16 -1.10 9.82 4.60
N LEU A 17 -1.78 9.42 5.68
CA LEU A 17 -1.16 8.65 6.77
C LEU A 17 -0.64 7.28 6.30
N VAL A 18 -1.38 6.59 5.43
CA VAL A 18 -0.93 5.32 4.83
C VAL A 18 0.28 5.54 3.93
N LEU A 19 0.27 6.57 3.08
CA LEU A 19 1.39 6.91 2.21
C LEU A 19 2.64 7.26 3.02
N ASP A 20 2.54 8.13 4.02
CA ASP A 20 3.68 8.54 4.85
C ASP A 20 4.31 7.33 5.58
N SER A 21 3.46 6.46 6.12
CA SER A 21 3.92 5.22 6.77
C SER A 21 4.63 4.27 5.80
N TYR A 22 4.13 4.20 4.56
CA TYR A 22 4.73 3.39 3.50
C TYR A 22 6.09 3.94 3.05
N VAL A 23 6.20 5.25 2.85
CA VAL A 23 7.44 5.92 2.45
C VAL A 23 8.51 5.80 3.53
N ASP A 24 8.14 6.04 4.80
CA ASP A 24 9.03 5.84 5.93
C ASP A 24 9.51 4.38 6.00
N PHE A 25 8.61 3.42 5.81
CA PHE A 25 8.95 2.01 5.78
C PHE A 25 9.96 1.64 4.67
N LEU A 26 9.77 2.17 3.46
CA LEU A 26 10.70 1.97 2.34
C LEU A 26 12.06 2.64 2.57
N GLY A 27 12.06 3.85 3.14
CA GLY A 27 13.28 4.61 3.42
C GLY A 27 14.11 4.04 4.58
N ARG A 28 13.50 3.22 5.45
CA ARG A 28 14.19 2.59 6.57
C ARG A 28 15.11 1.48 6.08
N PRO A 29 16.44 1.58 6.31
CA PRO A 29 17.37 0.51 5.99
C PRO A 29 16.98 -0.76 6.74
N MET A 30 17.13 -1.90 6.07
CA MET A 30 16.94 -3.19 6.71
C MET A 30 18.02 -3.39 7.78
N PRO A 31 17.66 -3.80 9.02
CA PRO A 31 18.63 -4.11 10.05
C PRO A 31 19.65 -5.15 9.56
N GLU A 32 20.93 -5.02 9.95
CA GLU A 32 21.96 -5.97 9.51
C GLU A 32 21.64 -7.42 9.91
N ALA A 33 21.02 -7.61 11.07
CA ALA A 33 20.58 -8.93 11.55
C ALA A 33 19.51 -9.60 10.68
N GLU A 34 18.79 -8.82 9.86
CA GLU A 34 17.76 -9.30 8.94
C GLU A 34 18.30 -9.43 7.49
N ARG A 35 19.57 -9.07 7.24
CA ARG A 35 20.16 -9.11 5.91
C ARG A 35 20.39 -10.56 5.47
N GLY A 36 19.74 -10.94 4.37
CA GLY A 36 19.75 -12.32 3.85
C GLY A 36 18.69 -13.23 4.46
N ASP A 37 17.86 -12.74 5.40
CA ASP A 37 16.70 -13.48 5.89
C ASP A 37 15.53 -13.32 4.89
N SER A 38 15.22 -14.40 4.18
CA SER A 38 14.12 -14.45 3.21
C SER A 38 12.75 -14.21 3.85
N LYS A 39 12.58 -14.58 5.12
CA LYS A 39 11.33 -14.34 5.86
C LYS A 39 11.17 -12.86 6.21
N ALA A 40 12.25 -12.20 6.62
CA ALA A 40 12.25 -10.76 6.88
C ALA A 40 11.93 -9.98 5.59
N PHE A 41 12.56 -10.34 4.47
CA PHE A 41 12.25 -9.76 3.17
C PHE A 41 10.78 -9.96 2.77
N ALA A 42 10.26 -11.19 2.85
CA ALA A 42 8.87 -11.49 2.50
C ALA A 42 7.87 -10.73 3.38
N ALA A 43 8.12 -10.64 4.69
CA ALA A 43 7.29 -9.86 5.62
C ALA A 43 7.30 -8.37 5.26
N ARG A 44 8.47 -7.82 4.92
CA ARG A 44 8.62 -6.43 4.49
C ARG A 44 7.86 -6.15 3.19
N HIS A 45 8.00 -7.03 2.21
CA HIS A 45 7.29 -6.93 0.93
C HIS A 45 5.76 -7.08 1.09
N ALA A 46 5.29 -7.97 1.98
CA ALA A 46 3.87 -8.10 2.30
C ALA A 46 3.29 -6.84 2.97
N ALA A 47 4.03 -6.22 3.89
CA ALA A 47 3.64 -4.95 4.52
C ALA A 47 3.50 -3.82 3.49
N ALA A 48 4.45 -3.73 2.55
CA ALA A 48 4.40 -2.81 1.42
C ALA A 48 3.13 -3.01 0.57
N ARG A 49 2.86 -4.25 0.14
CA ARG A 49 1.64 -4.57 -0.62
C ARG A 49 0.35 -4.26 0.13
N SER A 50 0.32 -4.50 1.45
CA SER A 50 -0.86 -4.19 2.27
C SER A 50 -1.14 -2.69 2.33
N ALA A 51 -0.11 -1.84 2.37
CA ALA A 51 -0.28 -0.39 2.35
C ALA A 51 -0.89 0.09 1.02
N LEU A 52 -0.45 -0.48 -0.11
CA LEU A 52 -1.03 -0.17 -1.42
C LEU A 52 -2.50 -0.61 -1.52
N ALA A 53 -2.82 -1.81 -1.06
CA ALA A 53 -4.19 -2.30 -1.03
C ALA A 53 -5.11 -1.42 -0.15
N HIS A 54 -4.58 -0.80 0.91
CA HIS A 54 -5.33 0.16 1.72
C HIS A 54 -5.60 1.47 0.97
N LEU A 55 -4.64 1.96 0.19
CA LEU A 55 -4.85 3.14 -0.66
C LEU A 55 -5.93 2.89 -1.72
N ASP A 56 -5.94 1.72 -2.36
CA ASP A 56 -6.99 1.32 -3.31
C ASP A 56 -8.37 1.21 -2.65
N HIS A 57 -8.44 0.75 -1.39
CA HIS A 57 -9.70 0.73 -0.64
C HIS A 57 -10.20 2.13 -0.31
N LEU A 58 -9.29 3.06 0.02
CA LEU A 58 -9.66 4.45 0.27
C LEU A 58 -10.13 5.14 -1.00
N GLU A 59 -9.57 4.80 -2.18
CA GLU A 59 -10.05 5.25 -3.49
C GLU A 59 -11.51 4.88 -3.71
N LYS A 60 -11.84 3.59 -3.54
CA LYS A 60 -13.21 3.08 -3.66
C LYS A 60 -14.17 3.70 -2.64
N LEU A 61 -13.69 3.98 -1.42
CA LEU A 61 -14.51 4.61 -0.39
C LEU A 61 -14.81 6.08 -0.74
N ALA A 62 -13.83 6.82 -1.28
CA ALA A 62 -14.02 8.19 -1.72
C ALA A 62 -14.98 8.31 -2.91
N GLU A 63 -14.97 7.33 -3.82
CA GLU A 63 -15.93 7.27 -4.94
C GLU A 63 -17.38 7.16 -4.44
N GLY A 64 -17.62 6.43 -3.35
CA GLY A 64 -18.96 6.20 -2.80
C GLY A 64 -19.43 7.26 -1.80
N ASP A 65 -18.56 7.66 -0.88
CA ASP A 65 -18.93 8.44 0.32
C ASP A 65 -18.14 9.76 0.46
N GLY A 66 -17.13 10.01 -0.38
CA GLY A 66 -16.29 11.20 -0.31
C GLY A 66 -16.85 12.40 -1.05
N ASP A 67 -16.61 13.60 -0.53
CA ASP A 67 -16.91 14.83 -1.27
C ASP A 67 -15.89 15.08 -2.40
N THR A 68 -16.18 16.03 -3.29
CA THR A 68 -15.32 16.35 -4.43
C THR A 68 -13.92 16.81 -4.02
N ALA A 69 -13.77 17.48 -2.87
CA ALA A 69 -12.46 17.92 -2.38
C ALA A 69 -11.64 16.74 -1.87
N GLN A 70 -12.26 15.79 -1.16
CA GLN A 70 -11.62 14.55 -0.70
C GLN A 70 -11.20 13.67 -1.88
N GLN A 71 -12.03 13.54 -2.91
CA GLN A 71 -11.70 12.81 -4.14
C GLN A 71 -10.48 13.41 -4.87
N GLN A 72 -10.44 14.74 -5.01
CA GLN A 72 -9.30 15.44 -5.64
C GLN A 72 -8.00 15.30 -4.82
N ALA A 73 -8.09 15.45 -3.50
CA ALA A 73 -6.95 15.28 -2.60
C ALA A 73 -6.41 13.85 -2.67
N LEU A 74 -7.29 12.85 -2.66
CA LEU A 74 -6.93 11.45 -2.78
C LEU A 74 -6.27 11.13 -4.13
N GLY A 75 -6.81 11.62 -5.24
CA GLY A 75 -6.20 11.46 -6.56
C GLY A 75 -4.77 12.03 -6.61
N SER A 76 -4.52 13.15 -5.94
CA SER A 76 -3.18 13.74 -5.83
C SER A 76 -2.22 12.88 -5.02
N ILE A 77 -2.69 12.33 -3.89
CA ILE A 77 -1.93 11.40 -3.02
C ILE A 77 -1.59 10.11 -3.77
N LEU A 78 -2.55 9.53 -4.50
CA LEU A 78 -2.31 8.31 -5.28
C LEU A 78 -1.33 8.54 -6.43
N ALA A 79 -1.43 9.68 -7.12
CA ALA A 79 -0.47 10.06 -8.15
C ALA A 79 0.94 10.23 -7.58
N GLU A 80 1.08 10.80 -6.37
CA GLU A 80 2.34 10.88 -5.64
C GLU A 80 2.90 9.50 -5.29
N ALA A 81 2.09 8.63 -4.71
CA ALA A 81 2.46 7.26 -4.37
C ALA A 81 2.98 6.48 -5.60
N ARG A 82 2.27 6.55 -6.73
CA ARG A 82 2.67 5.89 -7.99
C ARG A 82 4.02 6.39 -8.52
N ARG A 83 4.30 7.70 -8.42
CA ARG A 83 5.60 8.26 -8.84
C ARG A 83 6.75 7.77 -7.96
N GLN A 84 6.53 7.68 -6.65
CA GLN A 84 7.55 7.21 -5.71
C GLN A 84 7.82 5.71 -5.85
N LEU A 85 6.79 4.91 -6.17
CA LEU A 85 6.94 3.49 -6.50
C LEU A 85 7.74 3.29 -7.79
N ALA A 86 7.47 4.08 -8.83
CA ALA A 86 8.17 3.97 -10.12
C ALA A 86 9.67 4.31 -10.04
N THR A 87 10.13 4.96 -8.97
CA THR A 87 11.56 5.21 -8.71
C THR A 87 12.26 4.07 -7.98
N ILE A 88 11.52 3.06 -7.52
CA ILE A 88 12.09 1.84 -6.93
C ILE A 88 12.38 0.90 -8.11
N PRO A 89 13.64 0.48 -8.33
CA PRO A 89 13.96 -0.47 -9.40
C PRO A 89 13.09 -1.73 -9.28
N ASP A 90 12.36 -2.06 -10.35
CA ASP A 90 11.63 -3.31 -10.50
C ASP A 90 12.63 -4.48 -10.60
N GLU A 91 13.14 -4.97 -9.48
CA GLU A 91 13.92 -6.22 -9.43
C GLU A 91 13.07 -7.41 -8.93
N ALA A 92 11.75 -7.27 -8.83
CA ALA A 92 10.86 -8.30 -8.27
C ALA A 92 9.63 -8.64 -9.13
N MET A 93 9.66 -8.36 -10.44
CA MET A 93 8.59 -8.75 -11.38
C MET A 93 8.96 -9.89 -12.36
N GLU A 94 10.08 -10.57 -12.16
CA GLU A 94 10.45 -11.75 -12.96
C GLU A 94 10.74 -12.98 -12.09
N GLU A 95 9.70 -13.57 -11.49
CA GLU A 95 9.53 -15.02 -11.40
C GLU A 95 8.03 -15.28 -11.58
N ALA A 96 7.55 -15.26 -12.82
CA ALA A 96 7.30 -16.49 -13.58
C ALA A 96 6.47 -17.49 -12.77
N ASP A 97 5.18 -17.53 -13.09
CA ASP A 97 4.23 -18.58 -12.75
C ASP A 97 4.76 -19.93 -13.26
N GLY A 98 5.69 -20.50 -12.50
CA GLY A 98 6.37 -21.75 -12.79
C GLY A 98 5.48 -22.93 -12.41
N GLU A 99 4.62 -23.29 -13.35
CA GLU A 99 4.09 -24.63 -13.62
C GLU A 99 4.65 -25.75 -12.71
N THR A 100 3.98 -26.04 -11.59
CA THR A 100 4.23 -27.28 -10.84
C THR A 100 3.47 -28.42 -11.50
N GLY A 101 4.06 -28.99 -12.55
CA GLY A 101 3.80 -30.37 -12.96
C GLY A 101 4.39 -31.32 -11.91
N GLY A 102 3.52 -32.00 -11.17
CA GLY A 102 3.88 -33.05 -10.22
C GLY A 102 3.14 -34.33 -10.55
N ASP A 103 3.79 -35.18 -11.34
CA ASP A 103 3.41 -36.56 -11.63
C ASP A 103 3.70 -37.42 -10.38
N ALA A 104 2.74 -38.26 -9.97
CA ALA A 104 2.91 -39.32 -8.96
C ALA A 104 1.93 -40.47 -9.22
#